data_AF-A0A554XGT4-F1
#
_entry.id   AF-A0A554XGT4-F1
#
_cell.length_a   1.000
_cell.length_b   1.000
_cell.length_c   1.000
_cell.angle_alpha   90.00
_cell.angle_beta   90.00
_cell.angle_gamma   90.00
#
_symmetry.space_group_name_H-M   'P 1'
#
loop_
_entity.id
_entity.type
_entity.pdbx_description
1 polymer ?
#
loop_
_entity_poly.entity_id
_entity_poly.type
_entity_poly.pdbx_seq_one_letter_code
_entity_poly.pdbx_strand_id
1 'polypeptide(L)'
;MDAESAEADALLAPLPDWSAYPPLDRAPDDLAWLFYTSGTTGRPKGVMLTQRNLMTMGLTYFADVDPIDPGDAIVYGAPMYLADIERALRVMGPRFVQIYGQGESPMVITALARRHLTDTGHPRHRERLASVGVAQTPVQVRVVDAHGRDLPLGEAGEVLVRGDTVMAGYWRNPEATAAALRDG
;
A
#
# COMPACT_ATOMS: atom_id res chain seq x y z
N MET A 1 -9.29 24.52 3.72
CA MET A 1 -9.75 25.18 2.48
C MET A 1 -11.26 25.06 2.49
N ASP A 2 -11.96 26.17 2.38
CA ASP A 2 -13.42 26.15 2.32
C ASP A 2 -13.85 25.62 0.95
N ALA A 3 -14.77 24.66 0.90
CA ALA A 3 -15.12 23.96 -0.32
C ALA A 3 -15.86 24.87 -1.33
N GLU A 4 -16.41 25.98 -0.86
CA GLU A 4 -17.09 27.01 -1.66
C GLU A 4 -16.21 28.24 -1.94
N SER A 5 -14.90 28.14 -1.70
CA SER A 5 -13.97 29.24 -1.98
C SER A 5 -13.61 29.32 -3.46
N ALA A 6 -13.31 30.53 -3.94
CA ALA A 6 -12.77 30.75 -5.28
C ALA A 6 -11.47 29.97 -5.57
N GLU A 7 -10.70 29.64 -4.52
CA GLU A 7 -9.52 28.77 -4.64
C GLU A 7 -9.90 27.30 -4.90
N ALA A 8 -10.97 26.80 -4.28
CA ALA A 8 -11.50 25.47 -4.57
C ALA A 8 -12.08 25.39 -5.99
N ASP A 9 -12.83 26.41 -6.41
CA ASP A 9 -13.36 26.51 -7.77
C ASP A 9 -12.25 26.54 -8.83
N ALA A 10 -11.14 27.24 -8.56
CA ALA A 10 -9.98 27.25 -9.44
C ALA A 10 -9.28 25.89 -9.53
N LEU A 11 -9.26 25.12 -8.44
CA LEU A 11 -8.70 23.76 -8.41
C LEU A 11 -9.56 22.76 -9.21
N LEU A 12 -10.87 22.98 -9.23
CA LEU A 12 -11.87 22.17 -9.93
C LEU A 12 -12.16 22.66 -11.36
N ALA A 13 -11.56 23.79 -11.77
CA ALA A 13 -11.68 24.30 -13.11
C ALA A 13 -11.22 23.22 -14.12
N PRO A 14 -11.83 23.17 -15.33
CA PRO A 14 -11.44 22.21 -16.35
C PRO A 14 -9.93 22.25 -16.57
N LEU A 15 -9.29 21.10 -16.38
CA LEU A 15 -7.87 20.98 -16.68
C LEU A 15 -7.66 21.32 -18.16
N PRO A 16 -6.56 22.02 -18.52
CA PRO A 16 -6.19 22.18 -19.91
C PRO A 16 -6.05 20.80 -20.56
N ASP A 17 -6.26 20.75 -21.88
CA ASP A 17 -6.13 19.52 -22.66
C ASP A 17 -4.78 18.86 -22.35
N TRP A 18 -4.83 17.76 -21.58
CA TRP A 18 -3.63 17.09 -21.08
C TRP A 18 -2.85 16.45 -22.23
N SER A 19 -3.50 16.20 -23.38
CA SER A 19 -2.84 15.70 -24.58
C SER A 19 -1.85 16.70 -25.20
N ALA A 20 -1.95 17.98 -24.83
CA ALA A 20 -0.99 19.02 -25.24
C ALA A 20 0.33 18.97 -24.46
N TYR A 21 0.41 18.20 -23.36
CA TYR A 21 1.63 18.02 -22.57
C TYR A 21 2.26 16.68 -22.93
N PRO A 22 3.32 16.64 -23.76
CA PRO A 22 3.97 15.39 -24.08
C PRO A 22 4.54 14.74 -22.81
N PRO A 23 4.56 13.40 -22.73
CA PRO A 23 5.24 12.70 -21.64
C PRO A 23 6.68 13.19 -21.49
N LEU A 24 7.06 13.50 -20.25
CA LEU A 24 8.43 13.89 -19.92
C LEU A 24 9.18 12.66 -19.43
N ASP A 25 10.36 12.41 -19.98
CA ASP A 25 11.26 11.38 -19.45
C ASP A 25 11.68 11.75 -18.03
N ARG A 26 11.45 10.83 -17.09
CA ARG A 26 11.85 10.94 -15.67
C ARG A 26 12.76 9.79 -15.32
N ALA A 27 13.77 10.04 -14.49
CA ALA A 27 14.61 8.99 -13.95
C ALA A 27 13.84 8.17 -12.90
N PRO A 28 14.18 6.88 -12.69
CA PRO A 28 13.50 6.04 -11.69
C PRO A 28 13.51 6.63 -10.27
N ASP A 29 14.57 7.35 -9.90
CA ASP A 29 14.73 7.91 -8.56
C ASP A 29 14.18 9.34 -8.43
N ASP A 30 13.61 9.90 -9.51
CA ASP A 30 12.94 11.20 -9.46
C ASP A 30 11.70 11.13 -8.57
N LEU A 31 11.52 12.14 -7.73
CA LEU A 31 10.32 12.28 -6.90
C LEU A 31 9.08 12.42 -7.78
N ALA A 32 8.07 11.58 -7.53
CA ALA A 32 6.82 11.55 -8.26
C ALA A 32 5.62 11.98 -7.41
N TRP A 33 5.60 11.65 -6.12
CA TRP A 33 4.46 11.92 -5.25
C TRP A 33 4.86 12.20 -3.80
N LEU A 34 4.23 13.21 -3.18
CA LEU A 34 4.20 13.39 -1.73
C LEU A 34 2.90 12.83 -1.16
N PHE A 35 2.98 11.69 -0.48
CA PHE A 35 1.85 11.06 0.19
C PHE A 35 1.78 11.54 1.65
N TYR A 36 0.78 12.34 2.00
CA TYR A 36 0.63 12.84 3.36
C TYR A 36 -0.14 11.86 4.23
N THR A 37 0.49 11.43 5.33
CA THR A 37 -0.17 10.62 6.35
C THR A 37 -0.69 11.52 7.46
N SER A 38 -1.92 11.27 7.92
CA SER A 38 -2.60 12.12 8.92
C SER A 38 -1.96 12.06 10.31
N GLY A 39 -1.09 11.08 10.59
CA GLY A 39 -0.27 10.95 11.79
C GLY A 39 -1.04 11.12 13.11
N THR A 40 -1.32 10.04 13.84
CA THR A 40 -2.01 10.11 15.14
C THR A 40 -1.22 10.82 16.25
N THR A 41 0.04 11.20 16.01
CA THR A 41 0.99 11.71 17.01
C THR A 41 1.58 13.09 16.71
N GLY A 42 1.12 13.83 15.69
CA GLY A 42 1.66 15.17 15.40
C GLY A 42 1.27 15.80 14.06
N ARG A 43 2.18 16.59 13.48
CA ARG A 43 2.00 17.21 12.15
C ARG A 43 2.08 16.15 11.05
N PRO A 44 1.25 16.24 9.99
CA PRO A 44 1.34 15.35 8.84
C PRO A 44 2.74 15.29 8.26
N LYS A 45 3.21 14.07 7.95
CA LYS A 45 4.51 13.85 7.30
C LYS A 45 4.27 13.54 5.82
N GLY A 46 4.98 14.24 4.94
CA GLY A 46 4.95 13.98 3.50
C GLY A 46 5.92 12.86 3.15
N VAL A 47 5.40 11.66 2.87
CA VAL A 47 6.18 10.51 2.39
C VAL A 47 6.58 10.76 0.94
N MET A 48 7.87 10.68 0.65
CA MET A 48 8.43 10.90 -0.68
C MET A 48 8.45 9.59 -1.48
N LEU A 49 7.66 9.52 -2.54
CA LEU A 49 7.60 8.39 -3.46
C LEU A 49 8.22 8.75 -4.81
N THR A 50 9.09 7.90 -5.32
CA THR A 50 9.77 8.06 -6.61
C THR A 50 8.98 7.44 -7.77
N GLN A 51 9.42 7.69 -9.01
CA GLN A 51 8.89 7.01 -10.20
C GLN A 51 8.99 5.49 -10.09
N ARG A 52 10.13 4.98 -9.60
CA ARG A 52 10.35 3.56 -9.32
C ARG A 52 9.33 3.03 -8.32
N ASN A 53 9.05 3.76 -7.24
CA ASN A 53 8.04 3.33 -6.28
C ASN A 53 6.70 3.13 -7.00
N LEU A 54 6.20 4.13 -7.74
CA LEU A 54 4.89 4.04 -8.40
C LEU A 54 4.82 2.94 -9.46
N MET A 55 5.87 2.80 -10.27
CA MET A 55 5.95 1.76 -11.29
C MET A 55 5.93 0.37 -10.68
N THR A 56 6.77 0.13 -9.66
CA THR A 56 6.80 -1.14 -8.93
C THR A 56 5.44 -1.41 -8.30
N MET A 57 4.82 -0.43 -7.64
CA MET A 57 3.51 -0.61 -7.01
C MET A 57 2.43 -1.01 -8.04
N GLY A 58 2.38 -0.33 -9.18
CA GLY A 58 1.41 -0.63 -10.24
C GLY A 58 1.60 -2.02 -10.85
N LEU A 59 2.84 -2.42 -11.13
CA LEU A 59 3.15 -3.73 -11.70
C LEU A 59 2.89 -4.87 -10.71
N THR A 60 3.14 -4.64 -9.43
CA THR A 60 3.00 -5.68 -8.39
C THR A 60 1.56 -6.15 -8.24
N TYR A 61 0.59 -5.25 -8.42
CA TYR A 61 -0.83 -5.61 -8.39
C TYR A 61 -1.12 -6.80 -9.32
N PHE A 62 -0.67 -6.71 -10.58
CA PHE A 62 -0.91 -7.76 -11.58
C PHE A 62 -0.14 -9.05 -11.30
N ALA A 63 1.02 -8.95 -10.64
CA ALA A 63 1.83 -10.11 -10.30
C ALA A 63 1.22 -10.91 -9.13
N ASP A 64 0.78 -10.22 -8.08
CA ASP A 64 0.51 -10.85 -6.79
C ASP A 64 -0.96 -10.84 -6.35
N VAL A 65 -1.75 -9.88 -6.85
CA VAL A 65 -3.10 -9.61 -6.34
C VAL A 65 -4.14 -10.33 -7.18
N ASP A 66 -4.46 -9.83 -8.37
CA ASP A 66 -5.31 -10.53 -9.33
C ASP A 66 -5.09 -10.06 -10.78
N PRO A 67 -5.46 -10.89 -11.78
CA PRO A 67 -5.71 -10.40 -13.12
C PRO A 67 -6.93 -9.48 -13.13
N ILE A 68 -6.92 -8.46 -14.00
CA ILE A 68 -8.04 -7.54 -14.19
C ILE A 68 -8.65 -7.77 -15.58
N ASP A 69 -9.94 -8.09 -15.62
CA ASP A 69 -10.72 -8.16 -16.85
C ASP A 69 -11.67 -6.95 -17.00
N PRO A 70 -12.06 -6.54 -18.22
CA PRO A 70 -12.97 -5.41 -18.44
C PRO A 70 -14.35 -5.53 -17.75
N GLY A 71 -14.76 -6.74 -17.39
CA GLY A 71 -16.01 -7.02 -16.68
C GLY A 71 -15.86 -7.16 -15.16
N ASP A 72 -14.68 -6.98 -14.61
CA ASP A 72 -14.46 -7.14 -13.18
C ASP A 72 -15.02 -5.96 -12.37
N ALA A 73 -15.61 -6.33 -11.22
CA ALA A 73 -15.84 -5.43 -10.10
C ALA A 73 -14.97 -5.92 -8.94
N ILE A 74 -14.03 -5.09 -8.49
CA ILE A 74 -13.10 -5.43 -7.41
C ILE A 74 -13.23 -4.37 -6.33
N VAL A 75 -13.56 -4.82 -5.13
CA VAL A 75 -13.49 -4.04 -3.90
C VAL A 75 -12.11 -4.24 -3.31
N TYR A 76 -11.29 -3.23 -3.50
CA TYR A 76 -10.01 -3.08 -2.84
C TYR A 76 -10.20 -2.46 -1.45
N GLY A 77 -9.58 -3.03 -0.42
CA GLY A 77 -9.64 -2.48 0.93
C GLY A 77 -8.42 -2.78 1.79
N ALA A 78 -8.24 -1.97 2.83
CA ALA A 78 -7.38 -2.32 3.95
C ALA A 78 -7.88 -3.62 4.62
N PRO A 79 -7.02 -4.37 5.33
CA PRO A 79 -7.43 -5.57 6.05
C PRO A 79 -8.62 -5.31 6.98
N MET A 80 -9.66 -6.12 6.83
CA MET A 80 -10.89 -6.10 7.61
C MET A 80 -10.83 -7.13 8.73
N TYR A 81 -11.63 -6.93 9.77
CA TYR A 81 -11.85 -7.97 10.76
C TYR A 81 -12.49 -9.20 10.09
N LEU A 82 -12.18 -10.39 10.63
CA LEU A 82 -12.66 -11.66 10.10
C LEU A 82 -14.17 -11.70 9.89
N ALA A 83 -14.95 -11.21 10.86
CA ALA A 83 -16.41 -11.20 10.77
C ALA A 83 -16.93 -10.33 9.61
N ASP A 84 -16.22 -9.23 9.31
CA ASP A 84 -16.60 -8.29 8.26
C ASP A 84 -16.30 -8.86 6.88
N ILE A 85 -15.10 -9.43 6.66
CA ILE A 85 -14.78 -10.07 5.38
C ILE A 85 -15.68 -11.30 5.12
N GLU A 86 -16.02 -12.09 6.14
CA GLU A 86 -16.96 -13.20 5.99
C GLU A 86 -18.36 -12.73 5.60
N ARG A 87 -18.83 -11.63 6.20
CA ARG A 87 -20.09 -11.01 5.83
C ARG A 87 -20.04 -10.45 4.41
N ALA A 88 -18.96 -9.75 4.06
CA ALA A 88 -18.77 -9.14 2.75
C ALA A 88 -18.77 -10.20 1.63
N LEU A 89 -18.04 -11.30 1.82
CA LEU A 89 -18.01 -12.42 0.87
C LEU A 89 -19.39 -13.07 0.70
N ARG A 90 -20.18 -13.20 1.77
CA ARG A 90 -21.56 -13.74 1.67
C ARG A 90 -22.50 -12.82 0.90
N VAL A 91 -22.37 -11.51 1.05
CA VAL A 91 -23.31 -10.53 0.48
C VAL A 91 -22.93 -10.15 -0.94
N MET A 92 -21.64 -9.90 -1.19
CA MET A 92 -21.13 -9.35 -2.44
C MET A 92 -20.40 -10.39 -3.30
N GLY A 93 -20.21 -11.60 -2.80
CA GLY A 93 -19.46 -12.65 -3.48
C GLY A 93 -17.95 -12.42 -3.46
N PRO A 94 -17.19 -13.16 -4.28
CA PRO A 94 -15.72 -13.14 -4.30
C PRO A 94 -15.16 -11.94 -5.06
N ARG A 95 -15.54 -10.74 -4.65
CA ARG A 95 -15.21 -9.46 -5.30
C ARG A 95 -14.19 -8.66 -4.51
N PHE A 96 -13.48 -9.27 -3.57
CA PHE A 96 -12.57 -8.59 -2.65
C PHE A 96 -11.13 -8.95 -2.94
N VAL A 97 -10.26 -7.97 -2.69
CA VAL A 97 -8.83 -8.16 -2.45
C VAL A 97 -8.45 -7.26 -1.29
N GLN A 98 -7.54 -7.70 -0.43
CA GLN A 98 -7.06 -6.88 0.68
C GLN A 98 -5.56 -6.70 0.56
N ILE A 99 -5.08 -5.47 0.73
CA ILE A 99 -3.65 -5.17 0.71
C ILE A 99 -3.29 -4.36 1.94
N TYR A 100 -2.16 -4.72 2.53
CA TYR A 100 -1.59 -4.03 3.65
C TYR A 100 -0.29 -3.32 3.24
N GLY A 101 -0.13 -2.10 3.75
CA GLY A 101 1.04 -1.28 3.59
C GLY A 101 1.19 -0.32 4.76
N GLN A 102 2.42 0.08 5.06
CA GLN A 102 2.72 1.15 6.02
C GLN A 102 2.71 2.49 5.28
N GLY A 103 2.70 3.61 6.01
CA GLY A 103 2.77 4.93 5.38
C GLY A 103 4.04 5.09 4.52
N GLU A 104 5.12 4.46 4.96
CA GLU A 104 6.46 4.48 4.38
C GLU A 104 6.64 3.49 3.21
N SER A 105 5.70 2.56 3.01
CA SER A 105 5.63 1.67 1.84
C SER A 105 4.17 1.41 1.51
N PRO A 106 3.47 2.42 0.97
CA PRO A 106 2.02 2.39 0.86
C PRO A 106 1.55 1.27 -0.06
N MET A 107 0.54 0.54 0.39
CA MET A 107 -0.29 -0.36 -0.42
C MET A 107 0.44 -1.51 -1.14
N VAL A 108 1.64 -1.96 -0.72
CA VAL A 108 2.37 -3.06 -1.42
C VAL A 108 3.09 -4.08 -0.50
N ILE A 109 2.96 -4.00 0.83
CA ILE A 109 3.73 -4.94 1.71
C ILE A 109 3.20 -6.37 1.58
N THR A 110 1.93 -6.60 1.88
CA THR A 110 1.31 -7.93 1.80
C THR A 110 -0.05 -7.87 1.12
N ALA A 111 -0.45 -8.96 0.46
CA ALA A 111 -1.75 -9.07 -0.19
C ALA A 111 -2.48 -10.35 0.20
N LEU A 112 -3.77 -10.21 0.46
CA LEU A 112 -4.75 -11.28 0.51
C LEU A 112 -5.57 -11.23 -0.79
N ALA A 113 -5.01 -11.85 -1.82
CA ALA A 113 -5.59 -11.98 -3.15
C ALA A 113 -6.94 -12.72 -3.16
N ARG A 114 -7.72 -12.50 -4.24
CA ARG A 114 -9.02 -13.17 -4.46
C ARG A 114 -8.91 -14.69 -4.31
N ARG A 115 -7.86 -15.28 -4.88
CA ARG A 115 -7.55 -16.73 -4.77
C ARG A 115 -7.41 -17.22 -3.32
N HIS A 116 -6.91 -16.39 -2.41
CA HIS A 116 -6.77 -16.75 -1.00
C HIS A 116 -8.12 -16.70 -0.27
N LEU A 117 -8.96 -15.73 -0.63
CA LEU A 117 -10.29 -15.54 -0.04
C LEU A 117 -11.26 -16.65 -0.45
N THR A 118 -11.15 -17.15 -1.68
CA THR A 118 -12.03 -18.19 -2.23
C THR A 118 -11.59 -19.63 -1.95
N ASP A 119 -10.39 -19.83 -1.41
CA ASP A 119 -9.81 -21.16 -1.14
C ASP A 119 -10.35 -21.77 0.17
N THR A 120 -11.66 -22.04 0.20
CA THR A 120 -12.38 -22.56 1.38
C THR A 120 -11.96 -23.97 1.79
N GLY A 121 -11.28 -24.72 0.91
CA GLY A 121 -10.75 -26.05 1.20
C GLY A 121 -9.43 -26.04 1.99
N HIS A 122 -8.77 -24.89 2.11
CA HIS A 122 -7.50 -24.80 2.82
C HIS A 122 -7.68 -24.98 4.35
N PRO A 123 -6.86 -25.82 5.02
CA PRO A 123 -7.03 -26.12 6.45
C PRO A 123 -6.95 -24.87 7.35
N ARG A 124 -6.21 -23.85 6.91
CA ARG A 124 -6.10 -22.54 7.59
C ARG A 124 -6.90 -21.42 6.91
N HIS A 125 -7.94 -21.72 6.13
CA HIS A 125 -8.69 -20.69 5.38
C HIS A 125 -9.17 -19.54 6.28
N ARG A 126 -9.80 -19.87 7.40
CA ARG A 126 -10.30 -18.87 8.36
C ARG A 126 -9.19 -18.02 9.00
N GLU A 127 -8.04 -18.61 9.31
CA GLU A 127 -6.86 -17.87 9.79
C GLU A 127 -6.31 -16.92 8.72
N ARG A 128 -6.28 -17.36 7.45
CA ARG A 128 -5.84 -16.52 6.33
C ARG A 128 -6.79 -15.34 6.11
N LEU A 129 -8.10 -15.54 6.24
CA LEU A 129 -9.10 -14.45 6.17
C LEU A 129 -8.88 -13.39 7.25
N ALA A 130 -8.39 -13.77 8.42
CA ALA A 130 -8.09 -12.87 9.53
C ALA A 130 -6.70 -12.21 9.45
N SER A 131 -5.90 -12.56 8.43
CA SER A 131 -4.52 -12.07 8.27
C SER A 131 -4.44 -10.88 7.31
N VAL A 132 -3.25 -10.28 7.23
CA VAL A 132 -2.91 -9.27 6.21
C VAL A 132 -2.43 -9.87 4.89
N GLY A 133 -2.49 -11.20 4.74
CA GLY A 133 -2.06 -11.91 3.54
C GLY A 133 -0.58 -12.29 3.54
N VAL A 134 0.00 -12.39 2.34
CA VAL A 134 1.38 -12.82 2.11
C VAL A 134 2.21 -11.68 1.52
N ALA A 135 3.51 -11.66 1.78
CA ALA A 135 4.43 -10.68 1.18
C ALA A 135 4.29 -10.66 -0.33
N GLN A 136 4.20 -9.46 -0.91
CA GLN A 136 4.20 -9.29 -2.36
C GLN A 136 5.62 -9.45 -2.91
N THR A 137 5.74 -9.85 -4.16
CA THR A 137 6.98 -10.24 -4.84
C THR A 137 8.14 -9.25 -4.68
N PRO A 138 7.97 -7.91 -4.80
CA PRO A 138 9.10 -6.99 -4.68
C PRO A 138 9.48 -6.66 -3.22
N VAL A 139 8.80 -7.25 -2.24
CA VAL A 139 8.94 -6.91 -0.83
C VAL A 139 9.48 -8.10 -0.02
N GLN A 140 10.49 -7.82 0.79
CA GLN A 140 10.94 -8.69 1.87
C GLN A 140 10.34 -8.22 3.19
N VAL A 141 9.80 -9.16 3.96
CA VAL A 141 9.20 -8.90 5.27
C VAL A 141 9.92 -9.73 6.33
N ARG A 142 10.30 -9.09 7.43
CA ARG A 142 10.87 -9.75 8.61
C ARG A 142 10.08 -9.35 9.85
N VAL A 143 9.99 -10.27 10.81
CA VAL A 143 9.45 -10.00 12.15
C VAL A 143 10.60 -10.15 13.12
N VAL A 144 10.94 -9.09 13.85
CA VAL A 144 12.16 -9.01 14.66
C VAL A 144 11.91 -8.61 16.11
N ASP A 145 12.86 -8.96 16.97
CA ASP A 145 12.92 -8.48 18.35
C ASP A 145 13.45 -7.03 18.45
N ALA A 146 13.52 -6.49 19.68
CA ALA A 146 14.03 -5.13 19.93
C ALA A 146 15.51 -4.90 19.51
N HIS A 147 16.24 -5.98 19.19
CA HIS A 147 17.63 -5.92 18.74
C HIS A 147 17.77 -6.19 17.23
N GLY A 148 16.66 -6.30 16.49
CA GLY A 148 16.66 -6.54 15.05
C GLY A 148 16.90 -8.01 14.64
N ARG A 149 16.83 -8.96 15.57
CA ARG A 149 17.01 -10.39 15.30
C ARG A 149 15.69 -11.03 14.91
N ASP A 150 15.72 -11.94 13.93
CA ASP A 150 14.52 -12.64 13.46
C ASP A 150 13.87 -13.46 14.57
N LEU A 151 12.55 -13.34 14.67
CA LEU A 151 11.73 -14.12 15.58
C LEU A 151 11.21 -15.40 14.92
N PRO A 152 11.00 -16.48 15.69
CA PRO A 152 10.31 -17.68 15.21
C PRO A 152 8.90 -17.40 14.70
N LEU A 153 8.38 -18.29 13.84
CA LEU A 153 7.00 -18.21 13.37
C LEU A 153 6.01 -18.26 14.54
N GLY A 154 5.06 -17.32 14.55
CA GLY A 154 4.03 -17.21 15.58
C GLY A 154 4.37 -16.27 16.73
N GLU A 155 5.62 -15.80 16.83
CA GLU A 155 5.99 -14.76 17.79
C GLU A 155 5.73 -13.36 17.25
N ALA A 156 5.26 -12.46 18.11
CA ALA A 156 4.97 -11.07 17.77
C ALA A 156 6.22 -10.20 17.93
N GLY A 157 6.48 -9.33 16.96
CA GLY A 157 7.61 -8.40 16.97
C GLY A 157 7.44 -7.21 16.03
N GLU A 158 8.51 -6.44 15.84
CA GLU A 158 8.55 -5.32 14.88
C GLU A 158 8.57 -5.88 13.45
N VAL A 159 7.73 -5.32 12.58
CA VAL A 159 7.70 -5.69 11.15
C VAL A 159 8.65 -4.78 10.40
N LEU A 160 9.72 -5.36 9.84
CA LEU A 160 10.65 -4.67 8.95
C LEU A 160 10.33 -5.01 7.50
N VAL A 161 10.48 -4.01 6.64
CA VAL A 161 10.11 -4.07 5.23
C VAL A 161 11.29 -3.59 4.40
N ARG A 162 11.60 -4.31 3.33
CA ARG A 162 12.61 -3.90 2.36
C ARG A 162 12.10 -4.15 0.94
N GLY A 163 12.32 -3.20 0.05
CA GLY A 163 12.00 -3.34 -1.37
C GLY A 163 11.90 -2.00 -2.08
N ASP A 164 11.72 -2.05 -3.40
CA ASP A 164 11.61 -0.88 -4.29
C ASP A 164 10.35 -0.04 -4.04
N THR A 165 9.50 -0.43 -3.10
CA THR A 165 8.28 0.29 -2.71
C THR A 165 8.45 1.11 -1.43
N VAL A 166 9.59 0.97 -0.74
CA VAL A 166 9.92 1.79 0.43
C VAL A 166 10.22 3.22 -0.04
N MET A 167 9.68 4.19 0.69
CA MET A 167 9.83 5.61 0.41
C MET A 167 11.30 6.07 0.35
N ALA A 168 11.54 7.17 -0.35
CA ALA A 168 12.84 7.85 -0.31
C ALA A 168 13.09 8.58 1.03
N GLY A 169 12.03 8.81 1.82
CA GLY A 169 12.09 9.47 3.12
C GLY A 169 10.92 10.41 3.35
N TYR A 170 10.98 11.20 4.41
CA TYR A 170 9.99 12.25 4.67
C TYR A 170 10.48 13.62 4.16
N TRP A 171 9.57 14.33 3.49
CA TRP A 171 9.81 15.66 2.93
C TRP A 171 10.29 16.64 4.00
N ARG A 172 11.49 17.20 3.80
CA ARG A 172 12.13 18.17 4.69
C ARG A 172 12.22 17.72 6.16
N ASN A 173 12.29 16.41 6.41
CA ASN A 173 12.39 15.86 7.76
C ASN A 173 13.44 14.74 7.82
N PRO A 174 14.75 15.08 7.81
CA PRO A 174 15.83 14.10 7.82
C PRO A 174 15.89 13.28 9.11
N GLU A 175 15.51 13.86 10.26
CA GLU A 175 15.46 13.16 11.55
C GLU A 175 14.44 12.03 11.54
N ALA A 176 13.20 12.32 11.12
CA ALA A 176 12.17 11.29 10.99
C ALA A 176 12.53 10.26 9.92
N THR A 177 13.21 10.67 8.85
CA THR A 177 13.69 9.75 7.81
C THR A 177 14.69 8.75 8.38
N ALA A 178 15.70 9.23 9.11
CA ALA A 178 16.70 8.39 9.74
C ALA A 178 16.13 7.47 10.82
N ALA A 179 15.06 7.88 11.51
CA ALA A 179 14.38 7.03 12.49
C ALA A 179 13.57 5.89 11.83
N ALA A 180 13.00 6.14 10.64
CA ALA A 180 12.15 5.18 9.93
C ALA A 180 12.95 4.23 9.03
N LEU A 181 14.00 4.71 8.36
CA LEU A 181 14.83 3.91 7.46
C LEU A 181 16.11 3.48 8.19
N ARG A 182 16.27 2.18 8.41
CA ARG A 182 17.45 1.58 9.06
C ARG A 182 18.22 0.75 8.03
N ASP A 183 19.49 1.09 7.83
CA ASP A 183 20.45 0.33 7.01
C ASP A 183 20.15 0.22 5.49
N GLY A 184 19.33 1.14 4.95
CA GLY A 184 18.98 1.19 3.50
C GLY A 184 17.93 0.16 3.12
#